data_AF-A0A8B8KZA6-F1
#
_entry.id   AF-A0A8B8KZA6-F1
#
_cell.length_a   1.000
_cell.length_b   1.000
_cell.length_c   1.000
_cell.angle_alpha   90.00
_cell.angle_beta   90.00
_cell.angle_gamma   90.00
#
_symmetry.space_group_name_H-M   'P 1'
#
loop_
_entity.id
_entity.type
_entity.pdbx_description
1 polymer ?
#
loop_
_entity_poly.entity_id
_entity_poly.type
_entity_poly.pdbx_seq_one_letter_code
_entity_poly.pdbx_strand_id
1 'polypeptide(L)'
;MASAPAQIPTSFGHELRACLRCRLVKTYDQVLFPFHIFIYFFFILICLHFFTQFRESGCENCPFFKMEEDHERVVDCTTPNFNGVISVMDPTRSWAARWLRIGKYVPGVYTLAVSEALPEEMQAICEDERVQYIPPKRL
;
A
#
# COMPACT_ATOMS: atom_id res chain seq x y z
N MET A 1 -5.08 1.31 -21.11
CA MET A 1 -6.18 0.94 -20.20
C MET A 1 -5.79 1.43 -18.82
N ALA A 2 -6.51 2.40 -18.26
CA ALA A 2 -6.19 2.91 -16.93
C ALA A 2 -6.60 1.84 -15.90
N SER A 3 -5.62 1.28 -15.19
CA SER A 3 -5.86 0.41 -14.04
C SER A 3 -6.59 1.20 -12.95
N ALA A 4 -7.53 0.56 -12.24
CA ALA A 4 -8.22 1.19 -11.12
C ALA A 4 -7.21 1.73 -10.08
N PRO A 5 -7.47 2.90 -9.47
CA PRO A 5 -6.59 3.43 -8.44
C PRO A 5 -6.63 2.54 -7.19
N ALA A 6 -5.48 2.38 -6.52
CA ALA A 6 -5.44 1.81 -5.19
C ALA A 6 -6.22 2.69 -4.22
N GLN A 7 -6.86 2.03 -3.25
CA GLN A 7 -7.63 2.70 -2.22
C GLN A 7 -6.72 3.62 -1.37
N ILE A 8 -7.28 4.72 -0.88
CA ILE A 8 -6.55 5.75 -0.12
C ILE A 8 -6.76 5.49 1.38
N PRO A 9 -5.72 5.57 2.23
CA PRO A 9 -5.88 5.42 3.68
C PRO A 9 -6.83 6.48 4.25
N THR A 10 -7.78 6.04 5.06
CA THR A 10 -8.86 6.82 5.69
C THR A 10 -8.41 7.56 6.95
N SER A 11 -7.29 7.19 7.56
CA SER A 11 -6.66 7.91 8.69
C SER A 11 -5.13 7.83 8.65
N PHE A 12 -4.44 8.88 9.11
CA PHE A 12 -2.98 8.92 9.27
C PHE A 12 -2.55 8.51 10.70
N GLY A 13 -3.15 7.44 11.24
CA GLY A 13 -2.90 6.92 12.59
C GLY A 13 -1.86 5.80 12.65
N HIS A 14 -1.70 5.18 13.83
CA HIS A 14 -0.76 4.07 14.10
C HIS A 14 -1.08 2.75 13.37
N GLU A 15 -2.19 2.68 12.65
CA GLU A 15 -2.67 1.46 11.97
C GLU A 15 -2.22 1.36 10.51
N LEU A 16 -1.42 2.32 10.03
CA LEU A 16 -0.90 2.30 8.67
C LEU A 16 0.24 1.28 8.54
N ARG A 17 0.20 0.53 7.44
CA ARG A 17 1.27 -0.38 7.04
C ARG A 17 1.68 -0.11 5.60
N ALA A 18 2.98 -0.23 5.34
CA ALA A 18 3.55 -0.14 4.02
C ALA A 18 3.97 -1.54 3.53
N CYS A 19 3.65 -1.86 2.28
CA CYS A 19 4.17 -3.06 1.64
C CYS A 19 5.70 -2.97 1.50
N LEU A 20 6.42 -3.97 2.01
CA LEU A 20 7.89 -4.04 1.93
C LEU A 20 8.41 -4.17 0.50
N ARG A 21 7.54 -4.60 -0.43
CA ARG A 21 7.87 -4.80 -1.84
C ARG A 21 7.66 -3.56 -2.70
N CYS A 22 6.44 -3.02 -2.68
CA CYS A 22 6.02 -1.93 -3.58
C CYS A 22 5.89 -0.57 -2.90
N ARG A 23 6.03 -0.51 -1.56
CA ARG A 23 5.87 0.68 -0.73
C ARG A 23 4.46 1.29 -0.74
N LEU A 24 3.45 0.58 -1.25
CA LEU A 24 2.05 1.00 -1.14
C LEU A 24 1.64 1.02 0.34
N VAL A 25 0.99 2.10 0.78
CA VAL A 25 0.56 2.31 2.17
C VAL A 25 -0.95 2.14 2.27
N LYS A 26 -1.41 1.34 3.24
CA LYS A 26 -2.83 1.13 3.54
C LYS A 26 -3.08 0.94 5.06
N THR A 27 -4.34 0.96 5.50
CA THR A 27 -4.73 0.65 6.90
C THR A 27 -4.84 -0.87 7.16
N TYR A 28 -4.38 -1.33 8.33
CA TYR A 28 -4.30 -2.76 8.72
C TYR A 28 -5.66 -3.39 9.07
N ASP A 29 -6.41 -2.77 9.98
CA ASP A 29 -7.78 -3.16 10.37
C ASP A 29 -8.52 -1.86 10.70
N GLN A 30 -9.70 -1.64 10.14
CA GLN A 30 -10.66 -0.70 10.72
C GLN A 30 -12.00 -1.44 10.80
N VAL A 31 -12.67 -1.34 11.96
CA VAL A 31 -14.03 -1.84 12.24
C VAL A 31 -14.95 -0.62 12.48
N LEU A 32 -16.17 -0.70 11.97
CA LEU A 32 -17.07 0.40 11.59
C LEU A 32 -17.71 1.00 12.84
N PHE A 33 -17.67 2.33 13.04
CA PHE A 33 -18.62 2.99 13.94
C PHE A 33 -19.16 4.33 13.41
N PRO A 34 -20.45 4.64 13.67
CA PRO A 34 -21.24 5.60 12.91
C PRO A 34 -21.43 6.95 13.63
N PHE A 35 -22.00 7.90 12.87
CA PHE A 35 -22.51 9.22 13.25
C PHE A 35 -21.46 10.31 13.56
N HIS A 36 -21.17 11.24 12.63
CA HIS A 36 -21.95 12.41 12.17
C HIS A 36 -21.49 13.69 12.87
N ILE A 37 -20.85 14.59 12.13
CA ILE A 37 -21.22 16.01 12.03
C ILE A 37 -20.66 16.57 10.73
N PHE A 38 -21.58 17.17 9.98
CA PHE A 38 -21.42 17.83 8.70
C PHE A 38 -20.38 18.97 8.74
N ILE A 39 -19.59 19.06 7.67
CA ILE A 39 -19.21 20.22 6.83
C ILE A 39 -18.02 19.71 5.98
N TYR A 40 -17.96 20.00 4.66
CA TYR A 40 -17.03 19.47 3.62
C TYR A 40 -17.50 18.30 2.73
N PHE A 41 -18.79 18.34 2.40
CA PHE A 41 -19.58 17.29 1.73
C PHE A 41 -19.37 17.09 0.20
N PHE A 42 -18.17 17.29 -0.37
CA PHE A 42 -17.97 16.97 -1.81
C PHE A 42 -16.62 16.35 -2.22
N PHE A 43 -15.64 16.26 -1.31
CA PHE A 43 -14.33 15.64 -1.63
C PHE A 43 -14.04 14.34 -0.86
N ILE A 44 -14.83 14.03 0.17
CA ILE A 44 -14.56 12.91 1.09
C ILE A 44 -15.49 11.70 0.86
N LEU A 45 -16.60 11.87 0.13
CA LEU A 45 -17.61 10.80 0.00
C LEU A 45 -17.25 9.69 -1.02
N ILE A 46 -16.26 9.90 -1.90
CA ILE A 46 -15.69 8.81 -2.72
C ILE A 46 -14.68 7.97 -1.92
N CYS A 47 -14.20 8.47 -0.76
CA CYS A 47 -13.18 7.79 0.06
C CYS A 47 -13.71 7.03 1.29
N LEU A 48 -15.01 7.10 1.60
CA LEU A 48 -15.53 6.60 2.88
C LEU A 48 -16.25 5.25 2.85
N HIS A 49 -16.14 4.48 1.75
CA HIS A 49 -16.80 3.17 1.64
C HIS A 49 -15.86 2.09 1.07
N PHE A 50 -14.71 1.87 1.70
CA PHE A 50 -14.06 0.57 1.58
C PHE A 50 -13.10 0.34 2.73
N PHE A 51 -13.27 -0.78 3.41
CA PHE A 51 -12.87 -0.97 4.79
C PHE A 51 -12.16 -2.32 4.88
N THR A 52 -11.01 -2.35 5.56
CA THR A 52 -9.93 -3.37 5.50
C THR A 52 -9.23 -3.45 4.13
N GLN A 53 -8.05 -2.84 4.05
CA GLN A 53 -7.48 -2.54 2.75
C GLN A 53 -6.36 -3.51 2.33
N PHE A 54 -5.65 -4.16 3.27
CA PHE A 54 -4.75 -5.29 2.93
C PHE A 54 -5.37 -6.65 3.23
N ARG A 55 -6.21 -6.74 4.26
CA ARG A 55 -6.77 -8.01 4.73
C ARG A 55 -7.87 -8.53 3.80
N GLU A 56 -8.75 -7.67 3.27
CA GLU A 56 -9.80 -8.09 2.32
C GLU A 56 -9.40 -8.00 0.85
N SER A 57 -8.53 -7.05 0.44
CA SER A 57 -8.18 -6.84 -0.98
C SER A 57 -6.71 -7.03 -1.34
N GLY A 58 -5.86 -7.39 -0.36
CA GLY A 58 -4.44 -7.60 -0.57
C GLY A 58 -3.70 -6.36 -1.10
N CYS A 59 -2.59 -6.59 -1.78
CA CYS A 59 -1.83 -5.53 -2.44
C CYS A 59 -2.12 -5.52 -3.94
N GLU A 60 -2.65 -4.43 -4.49
CA GLU A 60 -2.99 -4.31 -5.93
C GLU A 60 -1.75 -4.40 -6.82
N ASN A 61 -0.58 -4.03 -6.28
CA ASN A 61 0.69 -4.13 -7.00
C ASN A 61 1.36 -5.51 -6.82
N CYS A 62 0.95 -6.30 -5.84
CA CYS A 62 1.57 -7.57 -5.49
C CYS A 62 0.52 -8.66 -5.20
N PRO A 63 -0.36 -8.99 -6.17
CA PRO A 63 -1.39 -10.01 -5.98
C PRO A 63 -0.82 -11.41 -5.74
N PHE A 64 0.41 -11.67 -6.20
CA PHE A 64 1.10 -12.95 -6.05
C PHE A 64 1.39 -13.35 -4.59
N PHE A 65 1.37 -12.42 -3.64
CA PHE A 65 1.48 -12.78 -2.22
C PHE A 65 0.21 -13.43 -1.66
N LYS A 66 -0.93 -13.29 -2.34
CA LYS A 66 -2.22 -13.88 -1.95
C LYS A 66 -2.65 -13.53 -0.52
N MET A 67 -2.42 -12.29 -0.12
CA MET A 67 -2.75 -11.76 1.21
C MET A 67 -4.25 -11.83 1.55
N GLU A 68 -5.11 -11.91 0.54
CA GLU A 68 -6.55 -12.09 0.67
C GLU A 68 -6.94 -13.51 1.12
N GLU A 69 -6.14 -14.52 0.76
CA GLU A 69 -6.36 -15.93 1.14
C GLU A 69 -5.66 -16.26 2.46
N ASP A 70 -4.50 -15.63 2.72
CA ASP A 70 -3.64 -15.89 3.87
C ASP A 70 -3.25 -14.59 4.57
N HIS A 71 -3.94 -14.32 5.68
CA HIS A 71 -3.77 -13.10 6.46
C HIS A 71 -2.47 -13.05 7.26
N GLU A 72 -1.81 -14.19 7.53
CA GLU A 72 -0.52 -14.18 8.22
C GLU A 72 0.54 -13.50 7.34
N ARG A 73 0.46 -13.70 6.02
CA ARG A 73 1.35 -13.04 5.04
C ARG A 73 1.22 -11.53 5.00
N VAL A 74 0.09 -10.98 5.44
CA VAL A 74 -0.05 -9.51 5.57
C VAL A 74 0.99 -8.99 6.55
N VAL A 75 1.23 -9.70 7.64
CA VAL A 75 2.20 -9.29 8.66
C VAL A 75 3.63 -9.38 8.12
N ASP A 76 3.95 -10.44 7.37
CA ASP A 76 5.31 -10.68 6.86
C ASP A 76 5.69 -9.80 5.67
N CYS A 77 4.70 -9.40 4.86
CA CYS A 77 4.92 -8.62 3.66
C CYS A 77 4.74 -7.11 3.86
N THR A 78 4.30 -6.67 5.04
CA THR A 78 4.05 -5.26 5.34
C THR A 78 4.67 -4.83 6.66
N THR A 79 5.01 -3.55 6.81
CA THR A 79 5.59 -3.00 8.03
C THR A 79 4.86 -1.74 8.49
N PRO A 80 4.67 -1.53 9.80
CA PRO A 80 4.28 -0.23 10.34
C PRO A 80 5.45 0.78 10.35
N ASN A 81 6.70 0.33 10.22
CA ASN A 81 7.91 1.13 10.33
C ASN A 81 8.33 1.71 8.98
N PHE A 82 7.63 2.76 8.55
CA PHE A 82 7.94 3.49 7.32
C PHE A 82 8.10 4.99 7.56
N ASN A 83 8.79 5.68 6.64
CA ASN A 83 9.06 7.11 6.74
C ASN A 83 8.47 7.86 5.55
N GLY A 84 7.63 8.85 5.86
CA GLY A 84 7.02 9.75 4.88
C GLY A 84 5.99 9.06 3.98
N VAL A 85 5.09 9.87 3.42
CA VAL A 85 4.06 9.43 2.49
C VAL A 85 4.02 10.35 1.27
N ILE A 86 3.63 9.80 0.13
CA ILE A 86 3.42 10.52 -1.11
C ILE A 86 2.17 9.97 -1.81
N SER A 87 1.24 10.86 -2.14
CA SER A 87 0.07 10.52 -2.95
C SER A 87 0.39 10.73 -4.43
N VAL A 88 0.23 9.69 -5.23
CA VAL A 88 0.57 9.70 -6.66
C VAL A 88 -0.69 9.45 -7.47
N MET A 89 -1.16 10.47 -8.19
CA MET A 89 -2.34 10.38 -9.06
C MET A 89 -2.01 9.82 -10.46
N ASP A 90 -0.84 10.15 -11.01
CA ASP A 90 -0.36 9.62 -12.28
C ASP A 90 1.11 9.18 -12.16
N PRO A 91 1.35 7.89 -11.87
CA PRO A 91 2.70 7.36 -11.68
C PRO A 91 3.53 7.34 -12.97
N THR A 92 2.88 7.24 -14.13
CA THR A 92 3.57 7.15 -15.43
C THR A 92 4.18 8.47 -15.87
N ARG A 93 3.55 9.60 -15.49
CA ARG A 93 3.97 10.96 -15.86
C ARG A 93 4.74 11.69 -14.76
N SER A 94 4.69 11.21 -13.52
CA SER A 94 5.32 11.87 -12.37
C SER A 94 6.83 11.61 -12.30
N TRP A 95 7.63 12.68 -12.27
CA TRP A 95 9.08 12.59 -12.01
C TRP A 95 9.36 11.97 -10.63
N ALA A 96 8.60 12.36 -9.60
CA ALA A 96 8.75 11.82 -8.25
C ALA A 96 8.47 10.31 -8.23
N ALA A 97 7.46 9.84 -8.97
CA ALA A 97 7.15 8.42 -9.09
C ALA A 97 8.26 7.64 -9.81
N ARG A 98 8.88 8.23 -10.85
CA ARG A 98 10.04 7.65 -11.54
C ARG A 98 11.27 7.59 -10.63
N TRP A 99 11.58 8.68 -9.92
CA TRP A 99 12.68 8.75 -8.97
C TRP A 99 12.54 7.68 -7.88
N LEU A 100 11.33 7.53 -7.36
CA LEU A 100 10.98 6.51 -6.39
C LEU A 100 10.78 5.12 -7.01
N ARG A 101 10.99 4.89 -8.31
CA ARG A 101 10.77 3.58 -8.97
C ARG A 101 9.36 2.99 -8.77
N ILE A 102 8.35 3.83 -8.54
CA ILE A 102 6.93 3.45 -8.42
C ILE A 102 6.12 3.82 -9.68
N GLY A 103 6.78 4.26 -10.75
CA GLY A 103 6.12 4.72 -11.98
C GLY A 103 5.34 3.64 -12.75
N LYS A 104 5.55 2.35 -12.42
CA LYS A 104 4.84 1.20 -13.01
C LYS A 104 3.64 0.72 -12.18
N TYR A 105 3.43 1.30 -11.00
CA TYR A 105 2.39 0.88 -10.07
C TYR A 105 1.10 1.66 -10.27
N VAL A 106 0.01 1.21 -9.64
CA VAL A 106 -1.29 1.87 -9.74
C VAL A 106 -1.29 3.23 -9.02
N PRO A 107 -2.13 4.21 -9.39
CA PRO A 107 -2.30 5.43 -8.60
C PRO A 107 -2.65 5.10 -7.15
N GLY A 108 -2.10 5.82 -6.17
CA GLY A 108 -2.30 5.51 -4.76
C GLY A 108 -1.35 6.25 -3.82
N VAL A 109 -1.37 5.89 -2.54
CA VAL A 109 -0.47 6.44 -1.51
C VAL A 109 0.70 5.49 -1.28
N TYR A 110 1.91 6.02 -1.39
CA TYR A 110 3.16 5.27 -1.23
C TYR A 110 4.00 5.86 -0.12
N THR A 111 4.89 5.07 0.48
CA THR A 111 5.90 5.58 1.41
C THR A 111 7.20 5.94 0.69
N LEU A 112 7.94 6.91 1.25
CA LEU A 112 9.25 7.31 0.74
C LEU A 112 10.30 6.24 1.06
N ALA A 113 10.23 5.65 2.27
CA ALA A 113 11.17 4.62 2.72
C ALA A 113 10.53 3.62 3.69
N VAL A 114 10.96 2.36 3.60
CA VAL A 114 10.71 1.29 4.58
C VAL A 114 12.03 0.93 5.24
N SER A 115 12.03 0.72 6.55
CA SER A 115 13.25 0.44 7.32
C SER A 115 13.65 -1.04 7.28
N GLU A 116 12.68 -1.91 7.04
CA GLU A 116 12.85 -3.37 7.14
C GLU A 116 12.91 -3.99 5.74
N ALA A 117 13.65 -5.10 5.61
CA ALA A 117 13.67 -5.89 4.39
C ALA A 117 12.59 -6.98 4.44
N LEU A 118 12.03 -7.31 3.28
CA LEU A 118 11.16 -8.46 3.10
C LEU A 118 11.87 -9.76 3.56
N PRO A 119 11.23 -10.65 4.32
CA PRO A 119 11.81 -11.94 4.73
C PRO A 119 12.26 -12.81 3.56
N GLU A 120 13.27 -13.66 3.76
CA GLU A 120 13.85 -14.51 2.69
C GLU A 120 12.82 -15.43 2.03
N GLU A 121 11.90 -15.99 2.81
CA GLU A 121 10.79 -16.81 2.31
C GLU A 121 9.92 -16.04 1.30
N MET A 122 9.55 -14.81 1.64
CA MET A 122 8.73 -13.96 0.78
C MET A 122 9.54 -13.44 -0.43
N GLN A 123 10.87 -13.35 -0.32
CA GLN A 123 11.76 -13.08 -1.46
C GLN A 123 11.80 -14.23 -2.45
N ALA A 124 11.78 -15.49 -1.98
CA ALA A 124 11.71 -16.67 -2.85
C ALA A 124 10.44 -16.66 -3.71
N ILE A 125 9.29 -16.29 -3.13
CA ILE A 125 8.03 -16.11 -3.88
C ILE A 125 8.17 -15.04 -4.97
N CYS A 126 8.88 -13.94 -4.68
CA CYS A 126 9.14 -12.91 -5.69
C CYS A 126 10.00 -13.44 -6.85
N GLU A 127 10.98 -14.30 -6.55
CA GLU A 127 11.84 -14.93 -7.56
C GLU A 127 11.08 -15.92 -8.44
N ASP A 128 10.27 -16.79 -7.82
CA ASP A 128 9.42 -17.77 -8.51
C ASP A 128 8.47 -17.09 -9.50
N GLU A 129 7.87 -15.97 -9.09
CA GLU A 129 6.98 -15.15 -9.90
C GLU A 129 7.71 -14.22 -10.88
N ARG A 130 9.06 -14.30 -10.94
CA ARG A 130 9.94 -13.49 -11.80
C ARG A 130 9.81 -11.99 -11.58
N VAL A 131 9.55 -11.59 -10.34
CA VAL A 131 9.36 -10.22 -9.88
C VAL A 131 10.60 -9.72 -9.13
N GLN A 132 11.39 -8.85 -9.75
CA GLN A 132 12.69 -8.40 -9.20
C GLN A 132 12.60 -7.65 -7.86
N TYR A 133 12.83 -8.33 -6.73
CA TYR A 133 12.94 -7.68 -5.41
C TYR A 133 14.15 -6.73 -5.32
N ILE A 134 13.95 -5.53 -4.76
CA ILE A 134 15.03 -4.57 -4.48
C ILE A 134 14.93 -4.22 -3.00
N PRO A 135 15.86 -4.70 -2.16
CA PRO A 135 15.82 -4.39 -0.74
C PRO A 135 16.04 -2.89 -0.49
N PRO A 136 15.46 -2.34 0.60
CA PRO A 136 15.73 -0.97 1.00
C PRO A 136 17.23 -0.79 1.29
N LYS A 137 17.75 0.40 0.99
CA LYS A 137 19.11 0.76 1.41
C LYS A 137 19.08 0.89 2.94
N ARG A 138 19.84 0.05 3.64
CA ARG A 138 20.11 0.24 5.07
C ARG A 138 20.71 1.63 5.25
N LEU A 139 20.00 2.49 5.97
CA LEU A 139 20.50 3.79 6.42
C LEU A 139 21.55 3.57 7.52
#